data_AF-A0A7Y5ZFY0-F1
#
_entry.id   AF-A0A7Y5ZFY0-F1
#
_cell.length_a   1.000
_cell.length_b   1.000
_cell.length_c   1.000
_cell.angle_alpha   90.00
_cell.angle_beta   90.00
_cell.angle_gamma   90.00
#
_symmetry.space_group_name_H-M   'P 1'
#
loop_
_entity.id
_entity.type
_entity.pdbx_description
1 polymer ?
#
loop_
_entity_poly.entity_id
_entity_poly.type
_entity_poly.pdbx_seq_one_letter_code
_entity_poly.pdbx_strand_id
1 'polypeptide(L)' 'MLHEVRSFVRSEHRYTLYEGGSWVLFEDHDEYAEEIGTISRSNGMYATQSRSHPQLRVTCPTLDQAVETVVTIHETGGKP' A
#
# COMPACT_ATOMS: atom_id res chain seq x y z
N MET A 1 9.26 9.24 -12.22
CA MET A 1 9.61 9.89 -10.94
C MET A 1 8.48 9.58 -9.98
N LEU A 2 8.78 9.20 -8.74
CA LEU A 2 7.79 8.99 -7.70
C LEU A 2 7.57 10.31 -6.95
N HIS A 3 6.31 10.63 -6.65
CA HIS A 3 5.91 11.81 -5.91
C HIS A 3 5.20 11.39 -4.63
N GLU A 4 5.62 11.92 -3.48
CA GLU A 4 4.95 11.66 -2.22
C GLU A 4 3.52 12.23 -2.25
N VAL A 5 2.54 11.41 -1.88
CA VAL A 5 1.13 11.77 -1.82
C VAL A 5 0.73 12.08 -0.37
N ARG A 6 1.08 11.17 0.55
CA ARG A 6 0.79 11.29 1.99
C ARG A 6 1.60 10.32 2.82
N SER A 7 1.74 10.64 4.11
CA SER A 7 2.23 9.73 5.15
C SER A 7 1.26 9.65 6.33
N PHE A 8 1.26 8.52 7.03
CA PHE A 8 0.45 8.29 8.23
C PHE A 8 1.12 7.27 9.16
N VAL A 9 0.69 7.23 10.43
CA VAL A 9 1.20 6.28 11.43
C VAL A 9 0.07 5.33 11.84
N ARG A 10 0.36 4.03 11.90
CA ARG A 10 -0.55 2.98 12.37
C ARG A 10 0.27 1.89 13.07
N SER A 11 -0.21 1.43 14.23
CA SER A 11 0.45 0.37 15.02
C SER A 11 1.93 0.65 15.34
N GLU A 12 2.32 1.92 15.58
CA GLU A 12 3.70 2.39 15.76
C GLU A 12 4.58 2.40 14.50
N HIS A 13 4.06 1.98 13.34
CA HIS A 13 4.73 2.02 12.04
C HIS A 13 4.31 3.27 11.25
N ARG A 14 5.27 3.92 10.57
CA ARG A 14 4.98 5.01 9.63
C ARG A 14 4.90 4.44 8.22
N TYR A 15 3.89 4.88 7.47
CA TYR A 15 3.71 4.49 6.08
C TYR A 15 3.68 5.73 5.19
N THR A 16 4.29 5.63 4.01
CA THR A 16 4.32 6.70 3.01
C THR A 16 3.88 6.19 1.65
N LEU A 17 2.89 6.86 1.07
CA LEU A 17 2.33 6.55 -0.25
C LEU A 17 2.96 7.46 -1.31
N TYR A 18 3.50 6.86 -2.36
CA TYR A 18 4.05 7.57 -3.51
C TYR A 18 3.26 7.27 -4.79
N GLU A 19 3.20 8.22 -5.71
CA GLU A 19 2.54 8.11 -7.02
C GLU A 19 3.53 8.31 -8.18
N GLY A 20 3.40 7.47 -9.21
CA GLY A 20 4.19 7.54 -10.45
C GLY A 20 3.52 6.86 -11.65
N GLY A 21 2.18 6.93 -11.74
CA GLY A 21 1.35 6.20 -12.71
C GLY A 21 0.61 5.00 -12.08
N SER A 22 1.21 4.41 -11.06
CA SER A 22 0.59 3.59 -10.02
C SER A 22 0.99 4.16 -8.66
N TRP A 23 0.38 3.68 -7.58
CA TRP A 23 0.83 3.99 -6.24
C TRP A 23 1.70 2.87 -5.67
N VAL A 24 2.69 3.25 -4.88
CA VAL A 24 3.57 2.33 -4.14
C VAL A 24 3.55 2.78 -2.69
N LEU A 25 3.33 1.83 -1.78
CA LEU A 25 3.26 2.09 -0.35
C LEU A 25 4.51 1.51 0.31
N PHE A 26 5.17 2.34 1.11
CA PHE A 26 6.33 1.96 1.89
C PHE A 26 6.03 2.04 3.38
N GLU A 27 6.65 1.15 4.15
CA GLU A 27 6.84 1.30 5.58
C GLU A 27 8.20 1.95 5.82
N ASP A 28 8.21 3.07 6.56
CA ASP A 28 9.42 3.81 6.90
C ASP A 28 10.02 3.25 8.20
N HIS A 29 11.27 2.82 8.13
CA HIS A 29 12.10 2.46 9.28
C HIS A 29 13.16 3.56 9.51
N ASP A 30 13.86 3.51 10.65
CA ASP A 30 14.82 4.54 11.05
C ASP A 30 15.90 4.83 9.98
N GLU A 31 16.35 3.80 9.27
CA GLU A 31 17.47 3.89 8.32
C GLU A 31 17.10 3.58 6.86
N TYR A 32 15.90 3.05 6.61
CA TYR A 32 15.46 2.63 5.27
C TYR A 32 13.93 2.58 5.17
N ALA A 33 13.41 2.46 3.95
CA ALA A 33 12.00 2.22 3.70
C ALA A 33 11.81 0.88 2.98
N GLU A 34 10.84 0.09 3.42
CA GLU A 34 10.47 -1.17 2.78
C GLU A 34 9.18 -0.99 1.97
N GLU A 35 9.20 -1.31 0.67
CA GLU A 35 7.96 -1.40 -0.10
C GLU A 35 7.10 -2.54 0.45
N ILE A 36 5.84 -2.25 0.81
CA ILE A 36 4.89 -3.25 1.33
C ILE A 36 3.80 -3.63 0.32
N GLY A 37 3.60 -2.81 -0.71
CA GLY A 37 2.70 -3.14 -1.80
C GLY A 37 2.47 -2.03 -2.81
N THR A 38 1.78 -2.38 -3.88
CA THR A 38 1.41 -1.47 -4.97
C THR A 38 -0.10 -1.39 -5.13
N ILE A 39 -0.56 -0.28 -5.68
CA ILE A 39 -1.96 -0.02 -6.02
C ILE A 39 -2.01 0.50 -7.44
N SER A 40 -2.87 -0.09 -8.27
CA SER A 40 -3.08 0.33 -9.65
C SER A 40 -4.55 0.68 -9.88
N ARG A 41 -4.81 1.68 -10.72
CA ARG A 41 -6.18 2.02 -11.11
C ARG A 41 -6.60 1.18 -12.30
N SER A 42 -7.75 0.52 -12.20
CA SER A 42 -8.33 -0.29 -13.28
C SER A 42 -9.86 -0.19 -13.27
N ASN A 43 -10.46 0.19 -14.39
CA ASN A 43 -11.92 0.28 -14.56
C ASN A 43 -12.65 1.08 -13.45
N GLY A 44 -12.05 2.19 -13.00
CA GLY A 44 -12.61 3.03 -11.94
C GLY A 44 -12.41 2.50 -10.51
N MET A 45 -11.80 1.32 -10.37
CA MET A 45 -11.44 0.68 -9.10
C MET A 45 -9.93 0.75 -8.86
N TYR A 46 -9.51 0.39 -7.65
CA TYR A 46 -8.11 0.33 -7.21
C TYR A 46 -7.75 -1.11 -6.88
N ALA A 47 -6.90 -1.73 -7.69
CA ALA A 47 -6.39 -3.07 -7.46
C ALA A 47 -5.12 -3.02 -6.62
N THR A 48 -5.09 -3.77 -5.52
CA THR A 48 -3.95 -3.88 -4.62
C THR A 48 -3.11 -5.12 -4.93
N GLN A 49 -1.81 -5.02 -4.68
CA GLN A 49 -0.90 -6.15 -4.65
C GLN A 49 0.07 -5.97 -3.48
N SER A 50 -0.03 -6.85 -2.49
CA SER A 50 0.92 -6.90 -1.38
C SER A 50 2.25 -7.51 -1.84
N ARG A 51 3.37 -7.00 -1.33
CA ARG A 51 4.70 -7.56 -1.59
C ARG A 51 4.91 -8.90 -0.87
N SER A 52 4.46 -9.00 0.38
CA SER A 52 4.57 -10.24 1.16
C SER A 52 3.60 -11.33 0.69
N HIS A 53 2.48 -10.94 0.05
CA HIS A 53 1.44 -11.86 -0.44
C HIS A 53 0.98 -11.50 -1.87
N PRO A 54 1.82 -11.67 -2.89
CA PRO A 54 1.54 -11.21 -4.27
C PRO A 54 0.37 -11.91 -4.95
N GLN A 55 -0.05 -13.07 -4.43
CA GLN A 55 -1.24 -13.83 -4.84
C GLN A 55 -2.55 -13.23 -4.30
N LEU A 56 -2.49 -12.45 -3.21
CA LEU A 56 -3.66 -11.77 -2.68
C LEU A 56 -3.85 -10.46 -3.45
N ARG A 57 -4.89 -10.44 -4.27
CA ARG A 57 -5.31 -9.27 -5.04
C ARG A 57 -6.71 -8.87 -4.59
N VAL A 58 -6.85 -7.64 -4.13
CA VAL A 58 -8.13 -7.09 -3.69
C VAL A 58 -8.43 -5.86 -4.52
N THR A 59 -9.67 -5.71 -4.95
CA THR A 59 -10.13 -4.50 -5.65
C THR A 59 -10.98 -3.65 -4.71
N CYS A 60 -10.61 -2.39 -4.56
CA CYS A 60 -11.26 -1.44 -3.69
C CYS A 60 -11.90 -0.31 -4.51
N PRO A 61 -13.06 0.23 -4.10
CA PRO A 61 -13.71 1.36 -4.76
C PRO A 61 -12.98 2.69 -4.58
N THR A 62 -12.13 2.82 -3.55
CA THR A 62 -11.37 4.05 -3.26
C THR A 62 -9.91 3.76 -2.99
N LEU A 63 -9.06 4.78 -3.22
CA LEU A 63 -7.63 4.71 -2.92
C LEU A 63 -7.40 4.50 -1.41
N ASP A 64 -8.20 5.14 -0.55
CA ASP A 64 -8.09 4.98 0.90
C ASP A 64 -8.30 3.53 1.33
N GLN A 65 -9.36 2.89 0.81
CA GLN A 65 -9.60 1.48 1.10
C GLN A 65 -8.51 0.56 0.54
N ALA A 66 -7.95 0.90 -0.63
CA ALA A 66 -6.82 0.17 -1.18
C ALA A 66 -5.57 0.26 -0.29
N VAL A 67 -5.26 1.46 0.22
CA VAL A 67 -4.16 1.68 1.18
C VAL A 67 -4.39 0.90 2.46
N GLU A 68 -5.57 1.01 3.08
CA GLU A 68 -5.91 0.26 4.30
C GLU A 68 -5.81 -1.25 4.10
N THR A 69 -6.18 -1.74 2.90
CA THR A 69 -6.10 -3.15 2.55
C THR A 69 -4.66 -3.63 2.47
N VAL A 70 -3.77 -2.86 1.81
CA VAL A 70 -2.34 -3.21 1.73
C VAL A 70 -1.71 -3.25 3.12
N VAL A 71 -1.96 -2.24 3.96
CA VAL A 71 -1.42 -2.19 5.33
C VAL A 71 -1.94 -3.37 6.16
N THR A 72 -3.25 -3.65 6.09
CA THR A 72 -3.84 -4.75 6.85
C THR A 72 -3.24 -6.10 6.44
N ILE A 73 -3.12 -6.37 5.12
CA ILE A 73 -2.51 -7.60 4.62
C ILE A 73 -1.06 -7.73 5.11
N HIS A 74 -0.32 -6.62 5.13
CA HIS A 74 1.06 -6.57 5.61
C HIS A 74 1.15 -6.89 7.11
N GLU A 75 0.37 -6.19 7.95
CA GLU A 75 0.37 -6.36 9.41
C GLU A 75 -0.13 -7.75 9.86
N THR A 76 -1.09 -8.34 9.15
CA THR A 76 -1.70 -9.63 9.55
C THR A 76 -1.01 -10.85 8.95
N GLY A 77 -0.03 -10.65 8.07
CA GLY A 77 0.63 -11.73 7.33
C GLY A 77 -0.34 -12.46 6.37
N GLY A 78 -1.16 -11.71 5.63
CA GLY A 78 -1.98 -12.28 4.56
C GLY A 78 -3.38 -12.75 4.96
N LYS A 79 -3.89 -12.34 6.13
CA LYS A 79 -5.27 -12.63 6.55
C LYS A 79 -6.13 -11.36 6.47
N PRO A 80 -7.21 -11.34 5.66
CA PRO A 80 -8.12 -10.19 5.61
C PRO A 80 -8.87 -10.00 6.93
#